data_AF-A0A960E914-F1
#
_entry.id   AF-A0A960E914-F1
#
_cell.length_a   1.000
_cell.length_b   1.000
_cell.length_c   1.000
_cell.angle_alpha   90.00
_cell.angle_beta   90.00
_cell.angle_gamma   90.00
#
_symmetry.space_group_name_H-M   'P 1'
#
loop_
_entity.id
_entity.type
_entity.pdbx_description
1 polymer ?
#
loop_
_entity_poly.entity_id
_entity_poly.type
_entity_poly.pdbx_seq_one_letter_code
_entity_poly.pdbx_strand_id
1 'polypeptide(L)'
;PIGDVYACPFVIHDEFKAGNVRDEGGFARVWKQSELFTELREPQSAGACASCGSYDACQGGCMAAKFFTGLPLDGPDPECVGGEGELALAGVSSGTAPRPMADHSKPPRPVAVSLGRR
;
A
#
# COMPACT_ATOMS: atom_id res chain seq x y z
N PRO A 1 -14.65 -14.76 6.30
CA PRO A 1 -14.05 -13.50 6.81
C PRO A 1 -13.79 -13.59 8.33
N ILE A 2 -12.61 -13.16 8.80
CA ILE A 2 -12.19 -13.29 10.21
C ILE A 2 -12.39 -12.02 11.05
N GLY A 3 -12.79 -10.91 10.43
CA GLY A 3 -13.13 -9.64 11.10
C GLY A 3 -12.06 -8.56 11.02
N ASP A 4 -10.90 -8.85 10.44
CA ASP A 4 -9.83 -7.87 10.28
C ASP A 4 -10.25 -6.71 9.37
N VAL A 5 -9.87 -5.51 9.77
CA VAL A 5 -10.10 -4.27 9.05
C VAL A 5 -8.76 -3.76 8.54
N TYR A 6 -8.65 -3.59 7.23
CA TYR A 6 -7.49 -3.01 6.58
C TYR A 6 -7.84 -1.65 5.98
N ALA A 7 -6.86 -0.76 5.87
CA ALA A 7 -7.08 0.57 5.30
C ALA A 7 -7.36 0.57 3.79
N CYS A 8 -6.85 -0.44 3.08
CA CYS A 8 -7.00 -0.57 1.64
C CYS A 8 -7.18 -2.04 1.24
N PRO A 9 -8.17 -2.39 0.39
CA PRO A 9 -8.37 -3.78 -0.04
C PRO A 9 -7.21 -4.32 -0.88
N PHE A 10 -6.38 -3.45 -1.45
CA PHE A 10 -5.22 -3.87 -2.25
C PHE A 10 -3.99 -4.15 -1.38
N VAL A 11 -3.97 -3.68 -0.13
CA VAL A 11 -2.86 -3.89 0.81
C VAL A 11 -3.40 -4.60 2.06
N ILE A 12 -3.49 -5.92 1.93
CA ILE A 12 -3.78 -6.82 3.06
C ILE A 12 -2.44 -7.24 3.66
N HIS A 13 -1.85 -6.31 4.42
CA HIS A 13 -0.56 -6.45 5.09
C HIS A 13 -0.67 -5.91 6.52
N ASP A 14 0.06 -6.48 7.48
CA ASP A 14 -0.07 -6.15 8.91
C ASP A 14 0.15 -4.66 9.21
N GLU A 15 1.05 -4.02 8.49
CA GLU A 15 1.30 -2.56 8.57
C GLU A 15 0.05 -1.71 8.30
N PHE A 16 -0.93 -2.26 7.60
CA PHE A 16 -2.17 -1.56 7.23
C PHE A 16 -3.41 -2.20 7.86
N LYS A 17 -3.23 -3.04 8.88
CA LYS A 17 -4.32 -3.60 9.68
C LYS A 17 -4.70 -2.61 10.79
N ALA A 18 -5.90 -2.05 10.70
CA ALA A 18 -6.42 -1.07 11.66
C ALA A 18 -7.00 -1.73 12.94
N GLY A 19 -7.33 -3.02 12.90
CA GLY A 19 -7.91 -3.75 14.02
C GLY A 19 -8.88 -4.87 13.58
N ASN A 20 -9.76 -5.32 14.48
CA ASN A 20 -10.77 -6.33 14.18
C ASN A 20 -12.17 -5.88 14.64
N VAL A 21 -13.19 -6.06 13.79
CA VAL A 21 -14.57 -5.65 14.10
C VAL A 21 -15.24 -6.47 15.20
N ARG A 22 -14.64 -7.60 15.59
CA ARG A 22 -15.14 -8.48 16.65
C ARG A 22 -14.64 -8.07 18.04
N ASP A 23 -13.69 -7.15 18.10
CA ASP A 23 -13.18 -6.59 19.35
C ASP A 23 -14.17 -5.59 19.96
N GLU A 24 -13.97 -5.24 21.24
CA GLU A 24 -14.83 -4.29 21.95
C GLU A 24 -14.88 -2.93 21.22
N GLY A 25 -16.09 -2.36 21.10
CA GLY A 25 -16.33 -1.12 20.35
C GLY A 25 -16.44 -1.29 18.83
N GLY A 26 -16.14 -2.49 18.30
CA GLY A 26 -16.38 -2.89 16.92
C GLY A 26 -15.79 -1.94 15.86
N PHE A 27 -16.41 -1.92 14.67
CA PHE A 27 -15.94 -1.08 13.56
C PHE A 27 -15.90 0.41 13.89
N ALA A 28 -16.83 0.91 14.72
CA ALA A 28 -16.86 2.33 15.08
C ALA A 28 -15.60 2.76 15.84
N ARG A 29 -15.09 1.91 16.75
CA ARG A 29 -13.82 2.13 17.44
C ARG A 29 -12.66 2.04 16.45
N VAL A 30 -12.58 0.98 15.66
CA VAL A 30 -11.51 0.81 14.65
C VAL A 30 -11.43 2.02 13.74
N TRP A 31 -12.57 2.43 13.16
CA TRP A 31 -12.65 3.59 12.30
C TRP A 31 -12.21 4.86 13.02
N LYS A 32 -12.82 5.21 14.16
CA LYS A 32 -12.60 6.54 14.76
C LYS A 32 -11.30 6.65 15.57
N GLN A 33 -10.74 5.55 16.05
CA GLN A 33 -9.74 5.55 17.12
C GLN A 33 -8.53 4.66 16.86
N SER A 34 -8.47 3.91 15.75
CA SER A 34 -7.22 3.21 15.41
C SER A 34 -6.12 4.22 15.11
N GLU A 35 -4.91 3.91 15.56
CA GLU A 35 -3.70 4.70 15.28
C GLU A 35 -3.52 4.87 13.78
N LEU A 36 -3.54 3.77 13.03
CA LEU A 36 -3.44 3.78 11.56
C LEU A 36 -4.45 4.73 10.88
N PHE A 37 -5.76 4.63 11.16
CA PHE A 37 -6.71 5.53 10.52
C PHE A 37 -6.65 6.97 11.04
N THR A 38 -6.06 7.20 12.21
CA THR A 38 -5.80 8.55 12.70
C THR A 38 -4.67 9.16 11.88
N GLU A 39 -3.54 8.46 11.77
CA GLU A 39 -2.38 8.87 10.98
C GLU A 39 -2.72 9.09 9.50
N LEU A 40 -3.43 8.15 8.87
CA LEU A 40 -3.80 8.26 7.45
C LEU A 40 -4.77 9.43 7.13
N ARG A 41 -5.39 10.04 8.15
CA ARG A 41 -6.22 11.24 7.96
C ARG A 41 -5.49 12.52 8.27
N GLU A 42 -4.30 12.47 8.87
CA GLU A 42 -3.56 13.69 9.13
C GLU A 42 -3.09 14.29 7.80
N PRO A 43 -3.24 15.61 7.59
CA PRO A 43 -2.91 16.28 6.33
C PRO A 43 -1.39 16.42 6.11
N GLN A 44 -0.58 15.53 6.66
CA GLN A 44 0.87 15.60 6.58
C GLN A 44 1.36 14.74 5.43
N SER A 45 1.77 15.38 4.34
CA SER A 45 2.60 14.75 3.32
C SER A 45 3.91 15.51 3.19
N ALA A 46 5.00 14.77 3.04
CA ALA A 46 6.35 15.33 2.92
C ALA A 46 6.72 15.57 1.45
N GLY A 47 7.95 16.06 1.23
CA GLY A 47 8.56 16.15 -0.10
C GLY A 47 7.70 16.90 -1.12
N ALA A 48 7.54 16.30 -2.30
CA ALA A 48 6.83 16.89 -3.43
C ALA A 48 5.34 17.19 -3.15
N CYS A 49 4.72 16.47 -2.21
CA CYS A 49 3.31 16.64 -1.89
C CYS A 49 3.05 17.82 -0.93
N ALA A 50 4.03 18.20 -0.12
CA ALA A 50 3.89 19.23 0.93
C ALA A 50 3.50 20.62 0.40
N SER A 51 3.94 20.97 -0.81
CA SER A 51 3.66 22.26 -1.47
C SER A 51 2.88 22.10 -2.78
N CYS A 52 2.33 20.91 -3.04
CA CYS A 52 1.60 20.63 -4.27
C CYS A 52 0.25 21.38 -4.28
N GLY A 53 0.03 22.23 -5.29
CA GLY A 53 -1.22 22.97 -5.45
C GLY A 53 -2.47 22.11 -5.70
N SER A 54 -2.30 20.80 -5.92
CA SER A 54 -3.39 19.83 -6.08
C SER A 54 -3.51 18.85 -4.92
N TYR A 55 -2.82 19.10 -3.79
CA TYR A 55 -2.81 18.22 -2.64
C TYR A 55 -4.23 17.90 -2.15
N ASP A 56 -5.10 18.91 -2.03
CA ASP A 56 -6.45 18.73 -1.51
C ASP A 56 -7.28 17.68 -2.28
N ALA A 57 -7.05 17.56 -3.60
CA ALA A 57 -7.76 16.61 -4.45
C ALA A 57 -7.17 15.18 -4.43
N CYS A 58 -5.88 15.05 -4.10
CA CYS A 58 -5.13 13.80 -4.25
C CYS A 58 -4.72 13.18 -2.90
N GLN A 59 -4.45 14.00 -1.89
CA GLN A 59 -3.98 13.62 -0.55
C GLN A 59 -2.72 12.72 -0.60
N GLY A 60 -1.79 13.01 -1.52
CA GLY A 60 -0.57 12.22 -1.71
C GLY A 60 -0.77 10.90 -2.47
N GLY A 61 -1.98 10.61 -2.96
CA GLY A 61 -2.29 9.50 -3.85
C GLY A 61 -2.36 8.12 -3.18
N CYS A 62 -2.21 7.07 -3.97
CA CYS A 62 -2.41 5.68 -3.57
C CYS A 62 -1.25 5.17 -2.69
N MET A 63 -1.52 5.09 -1.39
CA MET A 63 -0.66 4.44 -0.40
C MET A 63 -0.26 3.00 -0.79
N ALA A 64 -1.17 2.25 -1.40
CA ALA A 64 -0.89 0.86 -1.80
C ALA A 64 0.12 0.77 -2.96
N ALA A 65 0.03 1.67 -3.93
CA ALA A 65 0.98 1.74 -5.03
C ALA A 65 2.38 2.08 -4.50
N LYS A 66 2.47 3.06 -3.57
CA LYS A 66 3.72 3.40 -2.90
C LYS A 66 4.34 2.21 -2.19
N PHE A 67 3.57 1.56 -1.33
CA PHE A 67 4.02 0.38 -0.59
C PHE A 67 4.59 -0.70 -1.50
N PHE A 68 3.83 -1.16 -2.51
CA PHE A 68 4.27 -2.26 -3.38
C PHE A 68 5.29 -1.87 -4.45
N THR A 69 5.54 -0.59 -4.67
CA THR A 69 6.67 -0.14 -5.48
C THR A 69 7.93 0.08 -4.66
N GLY A 70 7.85 0.03 -3.32
CA GLY A 70 8.97 0.29 -2.42
C GLY A 70 9.22 1.77 -2.17
N LEU A 71 8.26 2.64 -2.52
CA LEU A 71 8.28 4.06 -2.18
C LEU A 71 7.81 4.28 -0.73
N PRO A 72 8.33 5.30 -0.04
CA PRO A 72 7.88 5.64 1.30
C PRO A 72 6.44 6.19 1.25
N LEU A 73 5.68 5.99 2.33
CA LEU A 73 4.25 6.37 2.37
C LEU A 73 3.99 7.87 2.29
N ASP A 74 4.94 8.68 2.76
CA ASP A 74 4.92 10.14 2.66
C ASP A 74 5.51 10.67 1.33
N GLY A 75 5.97 9.76 0.46
CA GLY A 75 6.40 10.06 -0.90
C GLY A 75 5.22 10.27 -1.87
N PRO A 76 5.52 10.69 -3.11
CA PRO A 76 4.53 10.79 -4.17
C PRO A 76 4.05 9.41 -4.62
N ASP A 77 2.78 9.31 -5.01
CA ASP A 77 2.29 8.15 -5.77
C ASP A 77 3.13 7.96 -7.04
N PRO A 78 3.57 6.74 -7.39
CA PRO A 78 4.30 6.49 -8.65
C PRO A 78 3.55 6.98 -9.90
N GLU A 79 2.22 7.05 -9.87
CA GLU A 79 1.37 7.58 -10.95
C GLU A 79 1.00 9.07 -10.74
N CYS A 80 1.76 9.81 -9.92
CA CYS A 80 1.56 11.24 -9.72
C CYS A 80 1.64 11.98 -11.07
N VAL A 81 0.54 12.63 -11.46
CA VAL A 81 0.42 13.40 -12.72
C VAL A 81 1.44 14.54 -12.82
N GLY A 82 1.97 15.03 -11.69
CA GLY A 82 3.04 16.02 -11.65
C GLY A 82 4.42 15.49 -12.05
N GLY A 83 4.59 14.18 -12.25
CA GLY A 83 5.86 13.54 -12.64
C GLY A 83 6.79 13.18 -11.47
N GLU A 84 6.51 13.70 -10.28
CA GLU A 84 7.30 13.47 -9.05
C GLU A 84 7.37 11.98 -8.65
N GLY A 85 6.32 11.21 -8.99
CA GLY A 85 6.24 9.77 -8.78
C GLY A 85 7.28 8.99 -9.58
N GLU A 86 7.40 9.30 -10.87
CA GLU A 86 8.37 8.67 -11.77
C GLU A 86 9.81 8.93 -11.32
N LEU A 87 10.10 10.18 -10.91
CA LEU A 87 11.41 10.56 -10.39
C LEU A 87 11.76 9.81 -9.09
N ALA A 88 10.80 9.69 -8.17
CA ALA A 88 11.00 8.93 -6.94
C ALA A 88 11.21 7.44 -7.22
N LEU A 89 10.42 6.87 -8.14
CA LEU A 89 10.48 5.46 -8.48
C LEU A 89 11.82 5.06 -9.14
N ALA A 90 12.41 5.95 -9.93
CA ALA A 90 13.72 5.73 -10.55
C ALA A 90 14.85 5.52 -9.52
N GLY A 91 14.68 5.99 -8.28
CA GLY A 91 15.64 5.78 -7.19
C GLY A 91 15.44 4.47 -6.42
N VAL A 92 14.33 3.75 -6.64
CA VAL A 92 14.03 2.52 -5.88
C VAL A 92 14.85 1.35 -6.42
N SER A 93 15.54 0.65 -5.52
CA SER A 93 16.29 -0.56 -5.86
C SER A 93 15.35 -1.70 -6.26
N SER A 94 15.62 -2.36 -7.39
CA SER A 94 14.79 -3.49 -7.83
C SER A 94 14.79 -4.62 -6.79
N GLY A 95 13.60 -5.13 -6.48
CA GLY A 95 13.42 -6.26 -5.55
C GLY A 95 13.25 -5.88 -4.08
N THR A 96 13.23 -4.59 -3.73
CA THR A 96 12.93 -4.13 -2.36
C THR A 96 11.44 -4.04 -2.06
N ALA A 97 10.59 -4.14 -3.08
CA ALA A 97 9.14 -4.12 -2.94
C ALA A 97 8.66 -5.20 -1.93
N PRO A 98 7.87 -4.81 -0.92
CA PRO A 98 7.20 -5.73 -0.01
C PRO A 98 6.35 -6.75 -0.78
N ARG A 99 6.21 -7.96 -0.23
CA ARG A 99 5.28 -8.95 -0.76
C ARG A 99 3.93 -8.86 -0.06
N PRO A 100 2.83 -9.16 -0.77
CA PRO A 100 1.54 -9.38 -0.11
C PRO A 100 1.68 -10.46 0.96
N MET A 101 1.00 -10.28 2.08
CA MET A 101 1.14 -11.16 3.24
C MET A 101 0.49 -12.53 3.02
N ALA A 102 -0.58 -12.56 2.23
CA ALA A 102 -1.25 -13.79 1.83
C ALA A 102 -0.76 -14.24 0.45
N ASP A 103 -0.19 -15.44 0.39
CA ASP A 103 0.07 -16.10 -0.89
C ASP A 103 -1.22 -16.78 -1.38
N HIS A 104 -1.96 -16.08 -2.24
CA HIS A 104 -3.10 -16.65 -2.97
C HIS A 104 -2.68 -17.32 -4.29
N SER A 105 -1.37 -17.50 -4.53
CA SER A 105 -0.90 -18.23 -5.70
C SER A 105 -1.37 -19.68 -5.62
N LYS A 106 -1.80 -20.21 -6.76
CA LYS A 106 -2.02 -21.65 -6.85
C LYS A 106 -0.67 -22.35 -6.65
N PRO A 107 -0.57 -23.40 -5.82
CA PRO A 107 0.67 -24.15 -5.69
C PRO A 107 1.11 -24.62 -7.09
N PRO A 108 2.40 -24.50 -7.43
CA PRO A 108 2.88 -24.83 -8.76
C PRO A 108 2.53 -26.28 -9.07
N ARG A 109 1.71 -26.49 -10.11
CA ARG A 109 1.54 -27.83 -10.67
C ARG A 109 2.80 -28.12 -11.49
N PRO A 110 3.52 -29.22 -11.24
CA PRO A 110 4.65 -29.58 -12.08
C PRO A 110 4.14 -29.78 -13.51
N VAL A 111 4.54 -28.88 -14.41
CA VAL A 111 4.33 -29.04 -15.85
C VAL A 111 5.62 -29.61 -16.40
N ALA A 112 5.57 -30.81 -16.95
CA ALA A 112 6.72 -31.40 -17.61
C ALA A 112 7.03 -30.57 -18.87
N VAL A 113 8.09 -29.76 -18.81
CA VAL A 113 8.61 -29.04 -19.97
C VAL A 113 9.64 -29.94 -20.65
N SER A 114 9.35 -30.40 -21.86
CA SER A 114 10.34 -31.10 -22.68
C SER A 114 11.29 -30.08 -23.29
N LEU A 115 12.47 -29.95 -22.68
CA LEU A 115 13.57 -29.18 -23.26
C LEU A 115 14.15 -29.99 -24.42
N GLY A 116 13.69 -29.71 -25.63
CA GLY A 116 14.31 -30.23 -26.85
C GLY A 116 15.74 -29.69 -26.96
N ARG A 117 16.74 -30.57 -26.87
CA ARG A 117 18.11 -30.23 -27.25
C ARG A 117 18.14 -29.94 -28.75
N ARG A 118 18.58 -28.74 -29.12
CA ARG A 118 19.11 -28.47 -30.47
C ARG A 118 20.53 -29.00 -30.56
#